data_AF-A0A7Y2HPJ2-F1
#
_entry.id   AF-A0A7Y2HPJ2-F1
#
_cell.length_a   1.000
_cell.length_b   1.000
_cell.length_c   1.000
_cell.angle_alpha   90.00
_cell.angle_beta   90.00
_cell.angle_gamma   90.00
#
_symmetry.space_group_name_H-M   'P 1'
#
loop_
_entity.id
_entity.type
_entity.pdbx_description
1 polymer ?
#
loop_
_entity_poly.entity_id
_entity_poly.type
_entity_poly.pdbx_seq_one_letter_code
_entity_poly.pdbx_strand_id
1 'polypeptide(L)'
;MVRMSTRVATLLLPATLLAPAVLAAPVSAQTAGVVVELTSIDYRESPERTDLSRLQIADGNVAMEVDGEATGTMIFRGEDRTMIAVDHERQTYIEIDEETLAGLAAQMNAAMAQMEQMLANMPAEQRAMIERMREQGGMPGMEMPGMASLPEIDIRDTGRSETQGGYATQVWEVYEDGTLARRVWIAPWSEIEGGAEAREAMAGMVEFFDSFLESLPQMSGNDSMMRNPFRYLDLDEGMPVLTHELGEDGSVEEESSVTSVARQPIAGSTFAPPEGYSRQDLPGG
;
A
#
# COMPACT_ATOMS: atom_id res chain seq x y z
N MET A 1 7.69 3.40 107.38
CA MET A 1 6.94 3.08 106.14
C MET A 1 7.45 3.99 105.02
N VAL A 2 8.35 3.49 104.17
CA VAL A 2 8.69 4.09 102.87
C VAL A 2 8.89 2.89 101.94
N ARG A 3 8.07 2.75 100.90
CA ARG A 3 8.16 1.67 99.91
C ARG A 3 8.45 2.29 98.54
N MET A 4 9.44 1.67 97.89
CA MET A 4 9.87 1.83 96.49
C MET A 4 8.78 1.44 95.48
N SER A 5 8.91 1.95 94.24
CA SER A 5 8.58 1.33 92.92
C SER A 5 8.15 2.43 91.93
N THR A 6 8.40 2.44 90.61
CA THR A 6 9.12 1.61 89.64
C THR A 6 9.25 2.47 88.36
N ARG A 7 10.31 2.27 87.57
CA ARG A 7 10.58 2.88 86.25
C ARG A 7 9.61 2.39 85.16
N VAL A 8 9.30 3.24 84.17
CA VAL A 8 9.19 2.83 82.75
C VAL A 8 9.70 4.00 81.88
N ALA A 9 10.75 3.75 81.09
CA ALA A 9 11.26 4.66 80.07
C ALA A 9 10.80 4.15 78.70
N THR A 10 10.06 4.97 77.97
CA THR A 10 9.51 4.66 76.65
C THR A 10 10.58 4.82 75.58
N LEU A 11 10.90 3.74 74.86
CA LEU A 11 11.70 3.75 73.64
C LEU A 11 10.86 4.28 72.46
N LEU A 12 11.39 5.27 71.73
CA LEU A 12 10.90 5.68 70.42
C LEU A 12 11.56 4.83 69.32
N LEU A 13 10.76 4.17 68.50
CA LEU A 13 11.16 3.50 67.25
C LEU A 13 11.05 4.49 66.07
N PRO A 14 12.00 4.52 65.11
CA PRO A 14 11.87 5.29 63.89
C PRO A 14 11.00 4.56 62.86
N ALA A 15 10.04 5.28 62.27
CA ALA A 15 9.19 4.80 61.19
C ALA A 15 9.93 4.87 59.85
N THR A 16 10.18 3.71 59.24
CA THR A 16 10.75 3.60 57.89
C THR A 16 9.65 3.80 56.85
N LEU A 17 9.72 4.87 56.06
CA LEU A 17 8.83 5.12 54.92
C LEU A 17 9.22 4.19 53.76
N LEU A 18 8.28 3.36 53.30
CA LEU A 18 8.39 2.55 52.08
C LEU A 18 7.84 3.39 50.92
N ALA A 19 8.71 3.82 49.99
CA ALA A 19 8.29 4.53 48.78
C ALA A 19 7.78 3.53 47.71
N PRO A 20 6.59 3.72 47.12
CA PRO A 20 6.15 2.91 45.99
C PRO A 20 6.92 3.31 44.73
N ALA A 21 7.69 2.38 44.18
CA ALA A 21 8.27 2.51 42.85
C ALA A 21 7.16 2.36 41.80
N VAL A 22 6.70 3.48 41.26
CA VAL A 22 5.82 3.50 40.08
C VAL A 22 6.69 3.12 38.88
N LEU A 23 6.52 1.89 38.37
CA LEU A 23 7.00 1.54 37.03
C LEU A 23 6.20 2.38 36.03
N ALA A 24 6.82 3.42 35.48
CA ALA A 24 6.31 4.06 34.28
C ALA A 24 6.46 3.07 33.13
N ALA A 25 5.35 2.49 32.67
CA ALA A 25 5.33 1.77 31.40
C ALA A 25 5.72 2.77 30.29
N PRO A 26 6.53 2.36 29.29
CA PRO A 26 6.84 3.22 28.16
C PRO A 26 5.54 3.60 27.47
N VAL A 27 5.21 4.89 27.48
CA VAL A 27 4.16 5.44 26.63
C VAL A 27 4.73 5.40 25.22
N SER A 28 4.31 4.43 24.40
CA SER A 28 4.62 4.44 22.99
C SER A 28 4.12 5.76 22.39
N ALA A 29 5.00 6.49 21.69
CA ALA A 29 4.61 7.70 21.01
C ALA A 29 3.52 7.36 19.99
N GLN A 30 2.33 7.93 20.18
CA GLN A 30 1.24 7.87 19.22
C GLN A 30 1.17 9.23 18.55
N THR A 31 1.13 9.24 17.23
CA THR A 31 0.98 10.45 16.44
C THR A 31 -0.45 10.57 15.93
N ALA A 32 -0.93 11.81 15.76
CA ALA A 32 -2.28 12.03 15.27
C ALA A 32 -2.32 11.69 13.78
N GLY A 33 -2.89 10.55 13.43
CA GLY A 33 -3.01 10.08 12.06
C GLY A 33 -4.46 10.07 11.57
N VAL A 34 -4.62 9.67 10.32
CA VAL A 34 -5.90 9.50 9.64
C VAL A 34 -6.08 8.02 9.36
N VAL A 35 -7.27 7.51 9.67
CA VAL A 35 -7.67 6.17 9.29
C VAL A 35 -8.86 6.24 8.36
N VAL A 36 -8.73 5.60 7.22
CA VAL A 36 -9.74 5.44 6.19
C VAL A 36 -10.12 3.96 6.15
N GLU A 37 -11.40 3.67 6.30
CA GLU A 37 -11.94 2.33 6.11
C GLU A 37 -12.60 2.27 4.72
N LEU A 38 -12.24 1.22 3.98
CA LEU A 38 -12.75 0.94 2.65
C LEU A 38 -13.43 -0.42 2.64
N THR A 39 -14.41 -0.56 1.77
CA THR A 39 -15.04 -1.83 1.46
C THR A 39 -14.92 -2.06 -0.03
N SER A 40 -14.43 -3.24 -0.42
CA SER A 40 -14.50 -3.72 -1.80
C SER A 40 -15.51 -4.85 -1.93
N ILE A 41 -16.33 -4.83 -2.97
CA ILE A 41 -17.30 -5.86 -3.29
C ILE A 41 -16.99 -6.39 -4.69
N ASP A 42 -16.70 -7.69 -4.79
CA ASP A 42 -16.51 -8.38 -6.07
C ASP A 42 -17.83 -9.08 -6.48
N TYR A 43 -18.45 -8.54 -7.53
CA TYR A 43 -19.71 -9.03 -8.10
C TYR A 43 -19.53 -10.19 -9.09
N ARG A 44 -18.28 -10.53 -9.44
CA ARG A 44 -17.99 -11.68 -10.31
C ARG A 44 -18.11 -13.00 -9.55
N GLU A 45 -18.02 -12.95 -8.22
CA GLU A 45 -18.18 -14.10 -7.34
C GLU A 45 -19.63 -14.32 -6.91
N SER A 46 -20.00 -15.57 -6.65
CA SER A 46 -21.34 -15.95 -6.17
C SER A 46 -21.23 -16.96 -5.01
N PRO A 47 -21.48 -16.57 -3.75
CA PRO A 47 -21.92 -15.24 -3.32
C PRO A 47 -20.85 -14.16 -3.56
N GLU A 48 -21.28 -12.91 -3.68
CA GLU A 48 -20.40 -11.74 -3.81
C GLU A 48 -19.36 -11.74 -2.68
N ARG A 49 -18.09 -11.49 -3.01
CA ARG A 49 -17.04 -11.36 -1.99
C ARG A 49 -17.00 -9.94 -1.50
N THR A 50 -16.90 -9.76 -0.19
CA THR A 50 -16.71 -8.45 0.42
C THR A 50 -15.43 -8.46 1.23
N ASP A 51 -14.48 -7.62 0.81
CA ASP A 51 -13.20 -7.43 1.47
C ASP A 51 -13.22 -6.08 2.18
N LEU A 52 -12.64 -6.04 3.39
CA LEU A 52 -12.48 -4.80 4.14
C LEU A 52 -11.03 -4.37 4.01
N SER A 53 -10.80 -3.07 3.87
CA SER A 53 -9.44 -2.55 3.86
C SER A 53 -9.35 -1.37 4.80
N ARG A 54 -8.22 -1.29 5.50
CA ARG A 54 -7.92 -0.19 6.40
C ARG A 54 -6.65 0.50 5.94
N LEU A 55 -6.78 1.76 5.60
CA LEU A 55 -5.69 2.65 5.26
C LEU A 55 -5.39 3.56 6.45
N GLN A 56 -4.15 3.58 6.91
CA GLN A 56 -3.65 4.33 8.06
C GLN A 56 -2.54 5.26 7.59
N ILE A 57 -2.66 6.55 7.88
CA ILE A 57 -1.73 7.57 7.42
C ILE A 57 -1.27 8.41 8.62
N ALA A 58 0.04 8.51 8.84
CA ALA A 58 0.60 9.41 9.85
C ALA A 58 2.04 9.78 9.50
N ASP A 59 2.39 11.06 9.65
CA ASP A 59 3.76 11.57 9.49
C ASP A 59 4.41 11.17 8.15
N GLY A 60 3.65 11.20 7.06
CA GLY A 60 4.11 10.81 5.72
C GLY A 60 4.23 9.30 5.48
N ASN A 61 3.86 8.48 6.47
CA ASN A 61 3.80 7.02 6.31
C ASN A 61 2.38 6.58 5.99
N VAL A 62 2.28 5.48 5.24
CA VAL A 62 1.02 4.85 4.83
C VAL A 62 1.08 3.38 5.19
N ALA A 63 0.02 2.82 5.76
CA ALA A 63 -0.16 1.39 5.93
C ALA A 63 -1.55 1.00 5.43
N MET A 64 -1.62 0.05 4.51
CA MET A 64 -2.84 -0.50 3.96
C MET A 64 -2.93 -1.97 4.35
N GLU A 65 -3.90 -2.29 5.20
CA GLU A 65 -4.25 -3.64 5.60
C GLU A 65 -5.48 -4.08 4.79
N VAL A 66 -5.42 -5.27 4.20
CA VAL A 66 -6.55 -5.87 3.48
C VAL A 66 -6.99 -7.13 4.24
N ASP A 67 -8.22 -7.09 4.72
CA ASP A 67 -8.93 -8.23 5.30
C ASP A 67 -9.65 -8.97 4.17
N GLY A 68 -9.20 -10.20 3.85
CA GLY A 68 -9.72 -11.05 2.77
C GLY A 68 -8.99 -12.39 2.69
N GLU A 69 -9.08 -13.10 1.56
CA GLU A 69 -8.32 -14.36 1.35
C GLU A 69 -6.80 -14.16 1.27
N ALA A 70 -6.35 -13.00 0.78
CA ALA A 70 -4.94 -12.61 0.77
C ALA A 70 -4.67 -11.61 1.91
N THR A 71 -4.54 -12.11 3.13
CA THR A 71 -4.22 -11.26 4.29
C THR A 71 -2.81 -10.69 4.16
N GLY A 72 -2.72 -9.40 3.85
CA GLY A 72 -1.46 -8.71 3.65
C GLY A 72 -1.54 -7.26 4.12
N THR A 73 -0.39 -6.76 4.58
CA THR A 73 -0.22 -5.34 4.88
C THR A 73 0.84 -4.76 3.96
N MET A 74 0.49 -3.70 3.23
CA MET A 74 1.45 -2.89 2.50
C MET A 74 1.75 -1.63 3.30
N ILE A 75 3.02 -1.37 3.57
CA ILE A 75 3.48 -0.20 4.32
C ILE A 75 4.40 0.61 3.42
N PHE A 76 4.20 1.91 3.36
CA PHE A 76 5.13 2.86 2.79
C PHE A 76 5.63 3.79 3.89
N ARG A 77 6.96 3.86 4.04
CA ARG A 77 7.63 4.80 4.94
C ARG A 77 8.17 5.97 4.14
N GLY A 78 7.57 7.15 4.32
CA GLY A 78 7.91 8.32 3.53
C GLY A 78 9.30 8.88 3.81
N GLU A 79 9.78 8.80 5.06
CA GLU A 79 11.08 9.37 5.47
C GLU A 79 12.27 8.69 4.79
N ASP A 80 12.25 7.36 4.70
CA ASP A 80 13.32 6.55 4.13
C ASP A 80 12.98 5.96 2.75
N ARG A 81 11.79 6.29 2.21
CA ARG A 81 11.28 5.78 0.92
C ARG A 81 11.38 4.26 0.82
N THR A 82 10.91 3.57 1.86
CA THR A 82 10.86 2.11 1.89
C THR A 82 9.43 1.63 1.75
N MET A 83 9.22 0.66 0.86
CA MET A 83 8.01 -0.14 0.81
C MET A 83 8.22 -1.44 1.57
N ILE A 84 7.24 -1.85 2.37
CA ILE A 84 7.25 -3.10 3.10
C ILE A 84 5.99 -3.87 2.74
N ALA A 85 6.15 -5.02 2.10
CA ALA A 85 5.07 -5.95 1.86
C ALA A 85 5.11 -7.03 2.94
N VAL A 86 4.04 -7.12 3.73
CA VAL A 86 3.91 -8.06 4.85
C VAL A 86 2.93 -9.16 4.48
N ASP A 87 3.37 -10.40 4.60
CA ASP A 87 2.57 -11.61 4.47
C ASP A 87 2.30 -12.17 5.88
N HIS A 88 1.04 -12.05 6.33
CA HIS A 88 0.65 -12.48 7.66
C HIS A 88 0.54 -13.99 7.80
N GLU A 89 0.20 -14.71 6.73
CA GLU A 89 0.10 -16.17 6.73
C GLU A 89 1.47 -16.82 6.91
N ARG A 90 2.47 -16.29 6.23
CA ARG A 90 3.86 -16.78 6.26
C ARG A 90 4.70 -16.14 7.35
N GLN A 91 4.14 -15.14 8.05
CA GLN A 91 4.83 -14.32 9.05
C GLN A 91 6.16 -13.76 8.51
N THR A 92 6.12 -13.27 7.28
CA THR A 92 7.29 -12.78 6.57
C THR A 92 7.03 -11.42 5.96
N TYR A 93 8.09 -10.67 5.70
CA TYR A 93 7.99 -9.38 5.01
C TYR A 93 9.14 -9.19 4.04
N ILE A 94 8.91 -8.36 3.03
CA ILE A 94 9.93 -7.93 2.07
C ILE A 94 10.03 -6.41 2.19
N GLU A 95 11.25 -5.90 2.29
CA GLU A 95 11.54 -4.46 2.24
C GLU A 95 12.11 -4.13 0.86
N ILE A 96 11.57 -3.08 0.26
CA ILE A 96 11.96 -2.57 -1.05
C ILE A 96 12.28 -1.09 -0.88
N ASP A 97 13.56 -0.78 -0.80
CA ASP A 97 14.14 0.56 -0.75
C ASP A 97 14.90 0.88 -2.05
N GLU A 98 15.37 2.12 -2.21
CA GLU A 98 16.11 2.54 -3.41
C GLU A 98 17.34 1.66 -3.72
N GLU A 99 18.05 1.14 -2.70
CA GLU A 99 19.20 0.26 -2.90
C GLU A 99 18.79 -1.11 -3.44
N THR A 100 17.76 -1.70 -2.83
CA THR A 100 17.17 -2.96 -3.26
C THR A 100 16.67 -2.87 -4.69
N LEU A 101 16.07 -1.73 -5.05
CA LEU A 101 15.64 -1.43 -6.41
C LEU A 101 16.80 -1.36 -7.40
N ALA A 102 17.87 -0.64 -7.06
CA ALA A 102 19.07 -0.58 -7.90
C ALA A 102 19.71 -1.97 -8.11
N GLY A 103 19.71 -2.80 -7.07
CA GLY A 103 20.15 -4.19 -7.13
C GLY A 103 19.30 -5.02 -8.09
N LEU A 104 17.98 -4.93 -7.98
CA LEU A 104 17.04 -5.62 -8.86
C LEU A 104 17.24 -5.20 -10.33
N ALA A 105 17.37 -3.89 -10.58
CA ALA A 105 17.64 -3.37 -11.93
C ALA A 105 18.94 -3.88 -12.52
N ALA A 106 20.02 -3.94 -11.74
CA ALA A 106 21.28 -4.50 -12.21
C ALA A 106 21.17 -5.98 -12.56
N GLN A 107 20.47 -6.78 -11.74
CA GLN A 107 20.25 -8.20 -11.99
C GLN A 107 19.39 -8.44 -13.23
N MET A 108 18.29 -7.69 -13.39
CA MET A 108 17.45 -7.78 -14.58
C MET A 108 18.23 -7.42 -15.84
N ASN A 109 19.00 -6.33 -15.83
CA ASN A 109 19.85 -5.96 -16.95
C ASN A 109 20.88 -7.05 -17.30
N ALA A 110 21.47 -7.71 -16.30
CA ALA A 110 22.39 -8.82 -16.54
C ALA A 110 21.67 -10.05 -17.13
N ALA A 111 20.49 -10.39 -16.63
CA ALA A 111 19.68 -11.49 -17.15
C ALA A 111 19.26 -11.23 -18.61
N MET A 112 18.88 -9.99 -18.93
CA MET A 112 18.54 -9.59 -20.30
C MET A 112 19.75 -9.66 -21.23
N ALA A 113 20.92 -9.18 -20.80
CA ALA A 113 22.14 -9.30 -21.59
C ALA A 113 22.51 -10.77 -21.87
N GLN A 114 22.28 -11.67 -20.90
CA GLN A 114 22.44 -13.12 -21.13
C GLN A 114 21.41 -13.67 -22.12
N MET A 115 20.15 -13.23 -22.03
CA MET A 115 19.10 -13.60 -22.97
C MET A 115 19.42 -13.12 -24.39
N GLU A 116 19.84 -11.87 -24.57
CA GLU A 116 20.27 -11.32 -25.87
C GLU A 116 21.43 -12.12 -26.46
N GLN A 117 22.39 -12.55 -25.65
CA GLN A 117 23.48 -13.41 -26.10
C GLN A 117 22.99 -14.80 -26.53
N MET A 118 22.04 -15.39 -25.81
CA MET A 118 21.43 -16.66 -26.24
C MET A 118 20.69 -16.48 -27.57
N LEU A 119 19.90 -15.41 -27.73
CA LEU A 119 19.19 -15.08 -28.96
C LEU A 119 20.15 -14.86 -30.14
N ALA A 120 21.26 -14.14 -29.92
CA ALA A 120 22.27 -13.91 -30.95
C ALA A 120 22.90 -15.21 -31.46
N ASN A 121 23.04 -16.21 -30.58
CA ASN A 121 23.59 -17.53 -30.89
C ASN A 121 22.56 -18.50 -31.50
N MET A 122 21.28 -18.14 -31.59
CA MET A 122 20.26 -18.99 -32.21
C MET A 122 20.32 -18.98 -33.74
N PRO A 123 19.90 -20.09 -34.40
CA PRO A 123 19.71 -20.14 -35.84
C PRO A 123 18.78 -19.04 -36.35
N ALA A 124 19.02 -18.53 -37.57
CA ALA A 124 18.27 -17.41 -38.13
C ALA A 124 16.75 -17.64 -38.21
N GLU A 125 16.33 -18.88 -38.47
CA GLU A 125 14.91 -19.26 -38.50
C GLU A 125 14.24 -19.18 -37.13
N GLN A 126 14.97 -19.50 -36.06
CA GLN A 126 14.47 -19.39 -34.68
C GLN A 126 14.43 -17.94 -34.21
N ARG A 127 15.45 -17.14 -34.56
CA ARG A 127 15.43 -15.68 -34.33
C ARG A 127 14.27 -15.00 -35.03
N ALA A 128 14.04 -15.31 -36.31
CA ALA A 128 12.94 -14.73 -37.08
C ALA A 128 11.56 -15.15 -36.54
N MET A 129 11.45 -16.35 -35.96
CA MET A 129 10.23 -16.78 -35.27
C MET A 129 9.99 -15.97 -33.99
N ILE A 130 11.01 -15.76 -33.17
CA ILE A 130 10.94 -14.95 -31.95
C ILE A 130 10.65 -13.48 -32.28
N GLU A 131 11.29 -12.94 -33.32
CA GLU A 131 11.09 -11.55 -33.76
C GLU A 131 9.69 -11.35 -34.34
N ARG A 132 9.16 -12.32 -35.12
CA ARG A 132 7.76 -12.30 -35.54
C ARG A 132 6.77 -12.44 -34.38
N MET A 133 7.11 -13.20 -33.36
CA MET A 133 6.28 -13.30 -32.16
C MET A 133 6.32 -12.00 -31.37
N ARG A 134 7.48 -11.32 -31.32
CA ARG A 134 7.63 -9.99 -30.73
C ARG A 134 6.80 -8.94 -31.44
N GLU A 135 6.81 -8.94 -32.77
CA GLU A 135 6.00 -8.03 -33.60
C GLU A 135 4.49 -8.30 -33.51
N GLN A 136 4.07 -9.49 -33.08
CA GLN A 136 2.66 -9.90 -32.97
C GLN A 136 2.13 -9.93 -31.52
N GLY A 137 2.86 -9.35 -30.56
CA GLY A 137 2.37 -9.22 -29.18
C GLY A 137 2.62 -10.43 -28.26
N GLY A 138 3.59 -11.29 -28.56
CA GLY A 138 4.12 -12.29 -27.61
C GLY A 138 3.75 -13.75 -27.89
N MET A 139 4.42 -14.67 -27.18
CA MET A 139 4.11 -16.11 -27.17
C MET A 139 2.94 -16.39 -26.20
N PRO A 140 1.95 -17.23 -26.57
CA PRO A 140 0.96 -17.73 -25.62
C PRO A 140 1.65 -18.57 -24.53
N GLY A 141 1.58 -18.15 -23.27
CA GLY A 141 2.05 -18.92 -22.11
C GLY A 141 3.49 -18.69 -21.65
N MET A 142 4.18 -17.69 -22.21
CA MET A 142 5.37 -17.09 -21.58
C MET A 142 5.19 -15.57 -21.56
N GLU A 143 4.49 -15.09 -20.54
CA GLU A 143 4.50 -13.67 -20.18
C GLU A 143 5.90 -13.33 -19.71
N MET A 144 6.73 -12.84 -20.62
CA MET A 144 7.99 -12.20 -20.29
C MET A 144 7.65 -10.86 -19.62
N PRO A 145 8.09 -10.59 -18.38
CA PRO A 145 7.93 -9.28 -17.76
C PRO A 145 8.52 -8.22 -18.69
N GLY A 146 7.69 -7.27 -19.16
CA GLY A 146 8.15 -6.12 -19.95
C GLY A 146 7.76 -6.04 -21.42
N MET A 147 6.93 -6.95 -21.94
CA MET A 147 6.63 -7.00 -23.39
C MET A 147 5.14 -6.99 -23.76
N ALA A 148 4.23 -6.76 -22.81
CA ALA A 148 2.89 -6.28 -23.14
C ALA A 148 2.95 -4.76 -23.36
N SER A 149 2.41 -4.26 -24.47
CA SER A 149 2.16 -2.83 -24.59
C SER A 149 1.17 -2.43 -23.51
N LEU A 150 1.49 -1.40 -22.75
CA LEU A 150 0.54 -0.84 -21.79
C LEU A 150 -0.73 -0.39 -22.53
N PRO A 151 -1.92 -0.65 -21.97
CA PRO A 151 -3.15 -0.12 -22.55
C PRO A 151 -3.05 1.40 -22.62
N GLU A 152 -3.60 1.98 -23.68
CA GLU A 152 -3.76 3.43 -23.75
C GLU A 152 -4.80 3.84 -22.71
N ILE A 153 -4.37 4.60 -21.70
CA ILE A 153 -5.24 5.09 -20.65
C ILE A 153 -5.69 6.51 -20.99
N ASP A 154 -7.00 6.72 -21.04
CA ASP A 154 -7.62 8.03 -21.21
C ASP A 154 -8.57 8.31 -20.06
N ILE A 155 -8.30 9.39 -19.32
CA ILE A 155 -9.06 9.79 -18.13
C ILE A 155 -9.88 11.03 -18.50
N ARG A 156 -11.19 10.95 -18.30
CA ARG A 156 -12.13 12.00 -18.72
C ARG A 156 -12.97 12.48 -17.55
N ASP A 157 -12.93 13.78 -17.28
CA ASP A 157 -13.94 14.44 -16.46
C ASP A 157 -15.27 14.43 -17.22
N THR A 158 -16.31 13.88 -16.59
CA THR A 158 -17.64 13.80 -17.20
C THR A 158 -18.44 15.10 -17.05
N GLY A 159 -17.95 16.05 -16.24
CA GLY A 159 -18.67 17.27 -15.87
C GLY A 159 -19.86 17.01 -14.93
N ARG A 160 -20.09 15.76 -14.52
CA ARG A 160 -21.17 15.38 -13.60
C ARG A 160 -20.69 15.49 -12.16
N SER A 161 -21.51 16.11 -11.33
CA SER A 161 -21.32 16.10 -9.88
C SER A 161 -22.41 15.27 -9.22
N GLU A 162 -22.01 14.43 -8.27
CA GLU A 162 -22.89 13.53 -7.53
C GLU A 162 -22.53 13.56 -6.04
N THR A 163 -23.37 12.95 -5.20
CA THR A 163 -23.06 12.78 -3.77
C THR A 163 -22.87 11.31 -3.47
N GLN A 164 -21.69 10.94 -2.97
CA GLN A 164 -21.35 9.56 -2.59
C GLN A 164 -20.79 9.55 -1.18
N GLY A 165 -21.29 8.64 -0.33
CA GLY A 165 -20.82 8.51 1.07
C GLY A 165 -20.98 9.78 1.92
N GLY A 166 -21.80 10.76 1.50
CA GLY A 166 -21.93 12.06 2.14
C GLY A 166 -20.99 13.16 1.62
N TYR A 167 -20.10 12.84 0.67
CA TYR A 167 -19.19 13.78 0.04
C TYR A 167 -19.76 14.34 -1.27
N ALA A 168 -19.48 15.61 -1.57
CA ALA A 168 -19.71 16.13 -2.91
C ALA A 168 -18.59 15.62 -3.82
N THR A 169 -18.96 14.99 -4.93
CA THR A 169 -18.00 14.29 -5.80
C THR A 169 -18.14 14.73 -7.25
N GLN A 170 -17.02 14.70 -7.96
CA GLN A 170 -16.97 14.80 -9.41
C GLN A 170 -16.77 13.39 -10.00
N VAL A 171 -17.52 13.08 -11.05
CA VAL A 171 -17.47 11.76 -11.70
C VAL A 171 -16.48 11.78 -12.85
N TRP A 172 -15.52 10.87 -12.80
CA TRP A 172 -14.50 10.65 -13.80
C TRP A 172 -14.68 9.26 -14.44
N GLU A 173 -14.32 9.16 -15.71
CA GLU A 173 -14.35 7.93 -16.48
C GLU A 173 -12.93 7.60 -16.94
N VAL A 174 -12.48 6.36 -16.67
CA VAL A 174 -11.18 5.86 -17.12
C VAL A 174 -11.43 4.85 -18.23
N TYR A 175 -10.82 5.11 -19.38
CA TYR A 175 -10.87 4.28 -20.55
C TYR A 175 -9.54 3.56 -20.74
N GLU A 176 -9.59 2.26 -21.02
CA GLU A 176 -8.46 1.43 -21.40
C GLU A 176 -8.66 1.01 -22.85
N ASP A 177 -7.73 1.39 -23.74
CA ASP A 177 -7.81 1.14 -25.18
C ASP A 177 -9.15 1.60 -25.80
N GLY A 178 -9.68 2.71 -25.29
CA GLY A 178 -10.95 3.30 -25.71
C GLY A 178 -12.21 2.63 -25.15
N THR A 179 -12.07 1.57 -24.34
CA THR A 179 -13.18 0.90 -23.64
C THR A 179 -13.31 1.46 -22.23
N LEU A 180 -14.53 1.78 -21.81
CA LEU A 180 -14.77 2.30 -20.46
C LEU A 180 -14.52 1.19 -19.43
N ALA A 181 -13.43 1.29 -18.69
CA ALA A 181 -13.03 0.28 -17.71
C ALA A 181 -13.43 0.67 -16.28
N ARG A 182 -13.51 1.97 -15.97
CA ARG A 182 -13.78 2.42 -14.60
C ARG A 182 -14.58 3.71 -14.55
N ARG A 183 -15.40 3.84 -13.51
CA ARG A 183 -15.90 5.14 -13.04
C ARG A 183 -15.38 5.43 -11.65
N VAL A 184 -14.95 6.67 -11.44
CA VAL A 184 -14.40 7.10 -10.17
C VAL A 184 -15.11 8.37 -9.71
N TRP A 185 -15.54 8.38 -8.45
CA TRP A 185 -16.13 9.54 -7.81
C TRP A 185 -15.10 10.15 -6.88
N ILE A 186 -14.63 11.34 -7.25
CA ILE A 186 -13.55 12.04 -6.57
C ILE A 186 -14.15 13.13 -5.69
N ALA A 187 -13.90 13.06 -4.39
CA ALA A 187 -14.22 14.11 -3.43
C ALA A 187 -13.01 15.04 -3.21
N PRO A 188 -13.20 16.36 -3.07
CA PRO A 188 -12.09 17.26 -2.80
C PRO A 188 -11.40 16.91 -1.47
N TRP A 189 -10.07 16.92 -1.44
CA TRP A 189 -9.30 16.66 -0.21
C TRP A 189 -9.68 17.57 0.96
N SER A 190 -10.12 18.79 0.69
CA SER A 190 -10.56 19.75 1.71
C SER A 190 -11.87 19.35 2.42
N GLU A 191 -12.66 18.46 1.83
CA GLU A 191 -13.90 17.93 2.43
C GLU A 191 -13.64 16.69 3.29
N ILE A 192 -12.43 16.13 3.21
CA ILE A 192 -12.07 14.87 3.87
C ILE A 192 -11.25 15.18 5.11
N GLU A 193 -11.63 14.56 6.23
CA GLU A 193 -10.89 14.74 7.47
C GLU A 193 -9.46 14.21 7.31
N GLY A 194 -8.49 15.13 7.43
CA GLY A 194 -7.07 14.79 7.23
C GLY A 194 -6.68 14.52 5.77
N GLY A 195 -7.49 14.98 4.81
CA GLY A 195 -7.21 14.82 3.39
C GLY A 195 -5.91 15.50 2.93
N ALA A 196 -5.47 16.57 3.60
CA ALA A 196 -4.20 17.22 3.27
C ALA A 196 -2.99 16.32 3.57
N GLU A 197 -2.97 15.69 4.75
CA GLU A 197 -1.95 14.73 5.15
C GLU A 197 -1.99 13.47 4.29
N ALA A 198 -3.20 12.99 3.96
CA ALA A 198 -3.39 11.86 3.07
C ALA A 198 -2.85 12.12 1.67
N ARG A 199 -3.14 13.29 1.10
CA ARG A 199 -2.65 13.70 -0.22
C ARG A 199 -1.12 13.77 -0.26
N GLU A 200 -0.49 14.34 0.76
CA GLU A 200 0.98 14.42 0.85
C GLU A 200 1.63 13.03 0.92
N ALA A 201 1.10 12.13 1.76
CA ALA A 201 1.64 10.78 1.90
C ALA A 201 1.46 9.95 0.62
N MET A 202 0.28 10.06 -0.02
CA MET A 202 -0.01 9.39 -1.29
C MET A 202 0.85 9.94 -2.43
N ALA A 203 1.08 11.25 -2.50
CA ALA A 203 1.98 11.85 -3.49
C ALA A 203 3.40 11.29 -3.34
N GLY A 204 3.93 11.21 -2.12
CA GLY A 204 5.24 10.61 -1.87
C GLY A 204 5.33 9.15 -2.29
N MET A 205 4.25 8.39 -2.10
CA MET A 205 4.15 7.00 -2.56
C MET A 205 4.14 6.91 -4.09
N VAL A 206 3.38 7.76 -4.79
CA VAL A 206 3.33 7.82 -6.26
C VAL A 206 4.70 8.18 -6.83
N GLU A 207 5.36 9.21 -6.29
CA GLU A 207 6.72 9.60 -6.70
C GLU A 207 7.73 8.46 -6.53
N PHE A 208 7.65 7.72 -5.42
CA PHE A 208 8.49 6.55 -5.20
C PHE A 208 8.24 5.47 -6.27
N PHE A 209 6.98 5.13 -6.54
CA PHE A 209 6.63 4.16 -7.58
C PHE A 209 7.02 4.61 -8.99
N ASP A 210 6.88 5.89 -9.32
CA ASP A 210 7.33 6.46 -10.59
C ASP A 210 8.84 6.28 -10.75
N SER A 211 9.62 6.64 -9.73
CA SER A 211 11.07 6.46 -9.75
C SER A 211 11.48 4.99 -9.93
N PHE A 212 10.72 4.07 -9.32
CA PHE A 212 10.91 2.64 -9.48
C PHE A 212 10.66 2.18 -10.93
N LEU A 213 9.53 2.56 -11.53
CA LEU A 213 9.21 2.18 -12.91
C LEU A 213 10.18 2.80 -13.92
N GLU A 214 10.62 4.04 -13.71
CA GLU A 214 11.64 4.67 -14.53
C GLU A 214 12.99 3.93 -14.47
N SER A 215 13.33 3.37 -13.31
CA SER A 215 14.56 2.57 -13.13
C SER A 215 14.46 1.18 -13.79
N LEU A 216 13.24 0.70 -14.02
CA LEU A 216 12.92 -0.60 -14.62
C LEU A 216 11.95 -0.43 -15.80
N PRO A 217 12.39 0.16 -16.92
CA PRO A 217 11.54 0.34 -18.11
C PRO A 217 11.11 -0.97 -18.77
N GLN A 218 11.63 -2.10 -18.31
CA GLN A 218 11.19 -3.45 -18.71
C GLN A 218 10.27 -4.11 -17.67
N MET A 219 9.98 -3.49 -16.53
CA MET A 219 8.86 -3.88 -15.66
C MET A 219 7.63 -3.00 -15.84
N SER A 220 7.78 -1.84 -16.49
CA SER A 220 6.66 -0.97 -16.89
C SER A 220 5.74 -1.59 -17.95
N GLY A 221 5.82 -2.89 -18.23
CA GLY A 221 4.84 -3.61 -19.05
C GLY A 221 4.07 -4.65 -18.23
N ASN A 222 4.25 -4.69 -16.91
CA ASN A 222 3.59 -5.64 -16.03
C ASN A 222 2.25 -5.07 -15.52
N ASP A 223 1.18 -5.70 -15.98
CA ASP A 223 -0.21 -5.24 -15.92
C ASP A 223 -0.69 -4.97 -14.48
N SER A 224 -0.33 -5.83 -13.51
CA SER A 224 -0.85 -5.74 -12.14
C SER A 224 -0.31 -4.56 -11.31
N MET A 225 0.93 -4.14 -11.54
CA MET A 225 1.53 -3.02 -10.79
C MET A 225 1.17 -1.67 -11.40
N MET A 226 0.89 -1.66 -12.71
CA MET A 226 0.40 -0.49 -13.43
C MET A 226 -1.10 -0.28 -13.31
N ARG A 227 -1.90 -1.33 -13.07
CA ARG A 227 -3.33 -1.25 -12.70
C ARG A 227 -3.61 -0.64 -11.33
N ASN A 228 -2.59 -0.20 -10.60
CA ASN A 228 -2.76 0.46 -9.31
C ASN A 228 -3.71 1.67 -9.48
N PRO A 229 -4.89 1.67 -8.83
CA PRO A 229 -5.88 2.74 -8.99
C PRO A 229 -5.29 4.12 -8.71
N PHE A 230 -4.33 4.22 -7.78
CA PHE A 230 -3.69 5.49 -7.41
C PHE A 230 -2.79 6.09 -8.50
N ARG A 231 -2.37 5.34 -9.53
CA ARG A 231 -1.54 5.88 -10.64
C ARG A 231 -2.35 6.68 -11.68
N TYR A 232 -3.61 6.31 -11.89
CA TYR A 232 -4.46 6.92 -12.90
C TYR A 232 -5.34 8.03 -12.35
N LEU A 233 -5.21 8.28 -11.05
CA LEU A 233 -5.93 9.34 -10.40
C LEU A 233 -4.95 10.48 -10.28
N ASP A 234 -5.26 11.57 -10.97
CA ASP A 234 -4.64 12.84 -10.66
C ASP A 234 -5.03 13.18 -9.23
N LEU A 235 -4.12 12.88 -8.30
CA LEU A 235 -4.33 13.11 -6.87
C LEU A 235 -4.47 14.61 -6.56
N ASP A 236 -4.19 15.51 -7.51
CA ASP A 236 -4.49 16.93 -7.33
C ASP A 236 -6.00 17.22 -7.37
N GLU A 237 -6.80 16.38 -8.04
CA GLU A 237 -8.26 16.56 -8.17
C GLU A 237 -9.04 16.16 -6.89
N GLY A 238 -8.52 15.20 -6.12
CA GLY A 238 -9.16 14.77 -4.88
C GLY A 238 -8.90 13.31 -4.50
N MET A 239 -9.64 12.84 -3.50
CA MET A 239 -9.63 11.44 -3.07
C MET A 239 -10.80 10.69 -3.72
N PRO A 240 -10.57 9.50 -4.29
CA PRO A 240 -11.64 8.59 -4.65
C PRO A 240 -12.40 8.16 -3.40
N VAL A 241 -13.72 8.34 -3.42
CA VAL A 241 -14.61 7.84 -2.35
C VAL A 241 -15.51 6.70 -2.82
N LEU A 242 -15.61 6.51 -4.14
CA LEU A 242 -16.26 5.38 -4.78
C LEU A 242 -15.55 5.10 -6.11
N THR A 243 -15.32 3.83 -6.41
CA THR A 243 -14.75 3.35 -7.66
C THR A 243 -15.55 2.14 -8.12
N HIS A 244 -16.01 2.16 -9.37
CA HIS A 244 -16.62 1.01 -10.01
C HIS A 244 -15.70 0.52 -11.12
N GLU A 245 -15.23 -0.71 -11.02
CA GLU A 245 -14.65 -1.42 -12.16
C GLU A 245 -15.76 -2.03 -12.99
N LEU A 246 -15.65 -1.88 -14.30
CA LEU A 246 -16.70 -2.21 -15.25
C LEU A 246 -16.23 -3.35 -16.15
N GLY A 247 -17.08 -4.35 -16.32
CA GLY A 247 -16.90 -5.39 -17.32
C GLY A 247 -17.13 -4.86 -18.74
N GLU A 248 -16.78 -5.65 -19.75
CA GLU A 248 -16.95 -5.28 -21.17
C GLU A 248 -18.42 -4.98 -21.55
N ASP A 249 -19.38 -5.55 -20.82
CA ASP A 249 -20.82 -5.32 -20.99
C ASP A 249 -21.32 -4.06 -20.25
N GLY A 250 -20.44 -3.36 -19.53
CA GLY A 250 -20.72 -2.18 -18.73
C GLY A 250 -21.36 -2.46 -17.37
N SER A 251 -21.47 -3.74 -16.97
CA SER A 251 -21.86 -4.12 -15.61
C SER A 251 -20.74 -3.78 -14.61
N VAL A 252 -21.11 -3.57 -13.35
CA VAL A 252 -20.12 -3.36 -12.27
C VAL A 252 -19.61 -4.72 -11.86
N GLU A 253 -18.31 -4.95 -12.04
CA GLU A 253 -17.63 -6.18 -11.63
C GLU A 253 -17.05 -6.04 -10.23
N GLU A 254 -16.55 -4.85 -9.89
CA GLU A 254 -16.03 -4.55 -8.56
C GLU A 254 -16.44 -3.13 -8.13
N GLU A 255 -16.82 -2.98 -6.87
CA GLU A 255 -17.11 -1.69 -6.25
C GLU A 255 -16.23 -1.49 -5.03
N SER A 256 -15.41 -0.43 -5.02
CA SER A 256 -14.64 -0.01 -3.85
C SER A 256 -15.17 1.32 -3.34
N SER A 257 -15.52 1.40 -2.05
CA SER A 257 -16.08 2.61 -1.45
C SER A 257 -15.43 2.95 -0.11
N VAL A 258 -15.28 4.25 0.15
CA VAL A 258 -14.87 4.77 1.45
C VAL A 258 -16.08 4.75 2.38
N THR A 259 -15.99 3.97 3.45
CA THR A 259 -17.09 3.82 4.42
C THR A 259 -16.89 4.70 5.65
N SER A 260 -15.64 5.00 6.01
CA SER A 260 -15.31 5.82 7.17
C SER A 260 -13.98 6.55 6.97
N VAL A 261 -13.91 7.78 7.48
CA VAL A 261 -12.65 8.52 7.64
C VAL A 261 -12.66 9.14 9.03
N ALA A 262 -11.59 8.93 9.79
CA ALA A 262 -11.47 9.45 11.14
C ALA A 262 -10.03 9.81 11.50
N ARG A 263 -9.86 10.91 12.22
CA ARG A 263 -8.58 11.22 12.86
C ARG A 263 -8.46 10.46 14.18
N GLN A 264 -7.37 9.72 14.35
CA GLN A 264 -7.09 9.00 15.58
C GLN A 264 -5.59 8.84 15.86
N PRO A 265 -5.20 8.61 17.12
CA PRO A 265 -3.82 8.27 17.43
C PRO A 265 -3.41 6.96 16.75
N ILE A 266 -2.28 6.98 16.03
CA ILE A 266 -1.70 5.80 15.39
C ILE A 266 -0.34 5.53 16.04
N ALA A 267 -0.10 4.27 16.39
CA ALA A 267 1.18 3.87 16.97
C ALA A 267 2.24 3.80 15.86
N GLY A 268 3.47 4.26 16.14
CA GLY A 268 4.56 4.17 15.16
C GLY A 268 4.86 2.73 14.70
N SER A 269 4.54 1.71 15.52
CA SER A 269 4.66 0.30 15.16
C SER A 269 3.74 -0.13 14.02
N THR A 270 2.68 0.62 13.71
CA THR A 270 1.81 0.39 12.55
C THR A 270 2.60 0.47 11.24
N PHE A 271 3.67 1.27 11.20
CA PHE A 271 4.49 1.50 10.01
C PHE A 271 5.81 0.70 10.04
N ALA A 272 5.88 -0.33 10.88
CA ALA A 272 7.03 -1.22 11.01
C ALA A 272 6.63 -2.67 10.71
N PRO A 273 7.57 -3.53 10.27
CA PRO A 273 7.32 -4.95 10.19
C PRO A 273 6.85 -5.49 11.56
N PRO A 274 5.85 -6.38 11.60
CA PRO A 274 5.37 -6.92 12.87
C PRO A 274 6.46 -7.70 13.62
N GLU A 275 6.44 -7.62 14.95
CA GLU A 275 7.42 -8.31 15.79
C GLU A 275 7.37 -9.84 15.55
N GLY A 276 8.55 -10.46 15.40
CA GLY A 276 8.68 -11.89 15.16
C GLY A 276 8.56 -12.32 13.70
N TYR A 277 8.28 -11.40 12.77
CA TYR A 277 8.25 -11.72 11.36
C TYR A 277 9.67 -11.79 10.79
N SER A 278 9.84 -12.65 9.78
CA SER A 278 11.14 -12.84 9.13
C SER A 278 11.23 -12.04 7.83
N ARG A 279 12.30 -11.25 7.68
CA ARG A 279 12.62 -10.61 6.41
C ARG A 279 12.92 -11.69 5.36
N GLN A 280 12.31 -11.56 4.19
CA GLN A 280 12.65 -12.32 3.00
C GLN A 280 13.34 -11.40 1.99
N ASP A 281 14.26 -12.00 1.24
CA ASP A 281 14.79 -11.37 0.05
C ASP A 281 13.77 -11.48 -1.10
N LEU A 282 13.81 -10.52 -2.01
CA LEU A 282 12.98 -10.57 -3.21
C LEU A 282 13.28 -11.86 -4.00
N PRO A 283 12.24 -12.57 -4.50
CA PRO A 283 12.45 -13.75 -5.35
C PRO A 283 13.29 -13.38 -6.58
N GLY A 284 14.49 -13.95 -6.70
CA GLY A 284 15.44 -13.66 -7.77
C GLY A 284 16.76 -13.02 -7.34
N GLY A 285 16.86 -12.59 -6.08
CA GLY A 285 18.11 -12.13 -5.43
C GLY A 285 19.04 -13.24 -4.96
#